data_AF-A0A9W8DZ16-F1
#
_entry.id   AF-A0A9W8DZ16-F1
#
_cell.length_a   1.000
_cell.length_b   1.000
_cell.length_c   1.000
_cell.angle_alpha   90.00
_cell.angle_beta   90.00
_cell.angle_gamma   90.00
#
_symmetry.space_group_name_H-M   'P 1'
#
loop_
_entity.id
_entity.type
_entity.pdbx_description
1 polymer ?
#
loop_
_entity_poly.entity_id
_entity_poly.type
_entity_poly.pdbx_seq_one_letter_code
_entity_poly.pdbx_strand_id
1 'polypeptide(L)'
;MGNQQSSNVPVYYNADPTNEATSHALSKYIDLATNELGSKVLSTSDEFFAPATNLLKSGPAVKDSERMTDQGAWYDGWETRRHNKDHDWVIIKLAFPGCIAGFDVDTAHFNGNHPSFAAVDACYVTPEAEAKGDFKWAELLPKAPLGPSAHHLLALWKPSATVYNCVRLRIYPDGGVARFRVYGHVKPRWASISCEAELDLAFVGHGARAVNCSNEHFSNASHLILPGRGQTMKDGWETKRSRGANHCDWAVIKLGTTGYLEKVEIDTYQFKGNFPEFASLQACYSLEENPDDDPDCFWFQILPKSALGAHQVHYFNLELANQPFTHVKLCIYPDGGVKRLRVHGRRCTEQELKLRLTASGQQSIAAPPLASIGEAVEAVAQAVTSEATDGIDFADATAQAAAAIASLDSAAPVTLGEVSVEEVIVTTTTTTAASGASMNGSIMPAKQSRPRDEDETEADVLRRPAESGTATLKRTKKHKNHSAKQLPKHA
;
A
#
# COMPACT_ATOMS: atom_id res chain seq x y z
N MET A 1 41.08 18.16 -17.89
CA MET A 1 40.73 17.95 -16.47
C MET A 1 39.23 18.05 -16.37
N GLY A 2 38.53 16.99 -15.94
CA GLY A 2 37.08 17.01 -15.77
C GLY A 2 36.74 17.28 -14.31
N ASN A 3 35.83 18.22 -14.03
CA ASN A 3 35.36 18.48 -12.67
C ASN A 3 34.52 17.31 -12.17
N GLN A 4 35.10 16.43 -11.36
CA GLN A 4 34.32 15.68 -10.38
C GLN A 4 33.95 16.65 -9.25
N GLN A 5 32.77 17.27 -9.36
CA GLN A 5 32.08 17.74 -8.16
C GLN A 5 31.66 16.50 -7.37
N SER A 6 32.45 16.12 -6.37
CA SER A 6 32.03 15.17 -5.35
C SER A 6 30.87 15.80 -4.57
N SER A 7 29.64 15.44 -4.94
CA SER A 7 28.46 15.87 -4.22
C SER A 7 28.51 15.27 -2.81
N ASN A 8 28.80 16.11 -1.80
CA ASN A 8 28.78 15.77 -0.36
C ASN A 8 27.37 15.44 0.18
N VAL A 9 26.45 15.02 -0.70
CA VAL A 9 25.15 14.48 -0.32
C VAL A 9 25.39 13.04 0.14
N PRO A 10 25.05 12.67 1.39
CA PRO A 10 25.19 11.28 1.85
C PRO A 10 24.34 10.35 0.98
N VAL A 11 24.75 9.09 0.82
CA VAL A 11 24.04 8.10 -0.03
C VAL A 11 22.62 7.80 0.50
N TYR A 12 22.39 8.06 1.78
CA TYR A 12 21.14 7.82 2.51
C TYR A 12 20.71 9.06 3.32
N TYR A 13 19.50 9.02 3.86
CA TYR A 13 18.95 9.94 4.86
C TYR A 13 18.20 9.13 5.95
N ASN A 14 17.93 9.74 7.11
CA ASN A 14 17.03 9.11 8.09
C ASN A 14 15.57 9.41 7.70
N ALA A 15 14.78 8.37 7.46
CA ALA A 15 13.38 8.45 7.07
C ALA A 15 12.42 8.71 8.25
N ASP A 16 12.88 8.60 9.50
CA ASP A 16 12.23 9.17 10.67
C ASP A 16 13.28 9.89 11.55
N PRO A 17 13.56 11.19 11.32
CA PRO A 17 14.50 11.95 12.12
C PRO A 17 14.04 12.20 13.57
N THR A 18 12.80 11.84 13.89
CA THR A 18 12.14 12.06 15.19
C THR A 18 12.05 10.79 16.04
N ASN A 19 12.06 9.60 15.44
CA ASN A 19 11.68 8.32 16.06
C ASN A 19 10.26 8.34 16.67
N GLU A 20 9.35 9.10 16.05
CA GLU A 20 7.94 9.28 16.46
C GLU A 20 6.94 9.01 15.30
N ALA A 21 7.42 8.72 14.09
CA ALA A 21 6.60 8.65 12.89
C ALA A 21 5.90 7.28 12.74
N THR A 22 4.58 7.28 12.81
CA THR A 22 3.73 6.10 12.54
C THR A 22 3.74 5.66 11.07
N SER A 23 4.23 6.51 10.17
CA SER A 23 4.50 6.21 8.77
C SER A 23 5.70 7.02 8.30
N HIS A 24 6.61 6.39 7.57
CA HIS A 24 7.92 6.92 7.16
C HIS A 24 8.18 6.59 5.69
N ALA A 25 9.21 7.19 5.08
CA ALA A 25 9.47 7.05 3.64
C ALA A 25 9.72 5.60 3.16
N LEU A 26 9.96 4.65 4.08
CA LEU A 26 10.16 3.23 3.79
C LEU A 26 8.89 2.36 4.02
N SER A 27 7.81 2.87 4.62
CA SER A 27 6.63 2.06 4.99
C SER A 27 5.86 1.46 3.80
N LYS A 28 6.03 2.02 2.59
CA LYS A 28 5.44 1.50 1.34
C LYS A 28 6.21 0.34 0.69
N TYR A 29 7.34 -0.06 1.27
CA TYR A 29 8.17 -1.16 0.78
C TYR A 29 8.09 -2.35 1.73
N ILE A 30 8.27 -3.56 1.22
CA ILE A 30 8.31 -4.77 2.05
C ILE A 30 9.72 -5.01 2.58
N ASP A 31 9.81 -5.52 3.82
CA ASP A 31 11.05 -6.08 4.37
C ASP A 31 11.41 -7.39 3.65
N LEU A 32 12.43 -7.33 2.79
CA LEU A 32 12.98 -8.49 2.09
C LEU A 32 13.80 -9.41 2.99
N ALA A 33 14.14 -9.00 4.22
CA ALA A 33 14.95 -9.79 5.16
C ALA A 33 14.11 -10.63 6.15
N THR A 34 12.80 -10.42 6.28
CA THR A 34 11.97 -11.20 7.21
C THR A 34 11.93 -12.70 6.88
N ASN A 35 12.07 -13.53 7.92
CA ASN A 35 12.04 -14.99 7.82
C ASN A 35 10.67 -15.54 7.40
N GLU A 36 9.59 -14.77 7.57
CA GLU A 36 8.24 -15.11 7.07
C GLU A 36 8.15 -15.17 5.54
N LEU A 37 9.03 -14.45 4.83
CA LEU A 37 9.17 -14.60 3.38
C LEU A 37 10.00 -15.83 2.97
N GLY A 38 10.79 -16.39 3.89
CA GLY A 38 11.78 -17.44 3.64
C GLY A 38 13.24 -16.98 3.68
N SER A 39 13.52 -15.76 4.14
CA SER A 39 14.89 -15.23 4.27
C SER A 39 15.68 -15.94 5.37
N LYS A 40 16.98 -16.12 5.15
CA LYS A 40 17.87 -16.93 6.02
C LYS A 40 19.24 -16.28 6.23
N VAL A 41 19.82 -16.45 7.41
CA VAL A 41 21.27 -16.26 7.60
C VAL A 41 22.02 -17.34 6.82
N LEU A 42 23.08 -16.97 6.11
CA LEU A 42 24.01 -17.91 5.46
C LEU A 42 25.23 -18.19 6.33
N SER A 43 25.77 -17.14 6.95
CA SER A 43 26.96 -17.20 7.80
C SER A 43 27.12 -15.88 8.56
N THR A 44 27.90 -15.90 9.63
CA THR A 44 28.24 -14.74 10.47
C THR A 44 29.62 -14.95 11.08
N SER A 45 30.15 -13.90 11.69
CA SER A 45 31.46 -13.83 12.36
C SER A 45 31.44 -14.43 13.76
N ASP A 46 30.45 -14.07 14.58
CA ASP A 46 30.21 -14.56 15.94
C ASP A 46 28.71 -14.46 16.29
N GLU A 47 28.26 -15.26 17.26
CA GLU A 47 26.87 -15.29 17.78
C GLU A 47 26.86 -15.55 19.30
N PHE A 48 27.93 -15.18 20.02
CA PHE A 48 28.22 -15.73 21.34
C PHE A 48 27.14 -15.45 22.40
N PHE A 49 26.54 -14.26 22.40
CA PHE A 49 25.50 -13.92 23.37
C PHE A 49 24.09 -14.18 22.82
N ALA A 50 23.84 -13.86 21.54
CA ALA A 50 22.54 -14.11 20.91
C ALA A 50 22.64 -14.34 19.38
N PRO A 51 21.84 -15.24 18.79
CA PRO A 51 21.98 -15.68 17.39
C PRO A 51 21.39 -14.70 16.37
N ALA A 52 22.09 -14.53 15.25
CA ALA A 52 21.76 -13.62 14.16
C ALA A 52 20.43 -13.98 13.46
N THR A 53 19.93 -15.21 13.60
CA THR A 53 18.58 -15.59 13.15
C THR A 53 17.46 -14.77 13.82
N ASN A 54 17.71 -14.15 14.98
CA ASN A 54 16.75 -13.26 15.64
C ASN A 54 16.50 -11.97 14.84
N LEU A 55 17.48 -11.48 14.07
CA LEU A 55 17.38 -10.26 13.27
C LEU A 55 16.20 -10.28 12.28
N LEU A 56 15.90 -11.49 11.79
CA LEU A 56 14.98 -11.74 10.67
C LEU A 56 13.53 -11.96 11.14
N LYS A 57 13.23 -11.93 12.45
CA LYS A 57 11.86 -12.11 12.95
C LYS A 57 10.98 -10.93 12.52
N SER A 58 9.73 -11.19 12.12
CA SER A 58 8.76 -10.15 11.72
C SER A 58 8.42 -9.17 12.86
N GLY A 59 8.02 -9.69 14.03
CA GLY A 59 7.64 -8.88 15.18
C GLY A 59 8.79 -8.10 15.83
N PRO A 60 8.50 -7.06 16.63
CA PRO A 60 9.49 -6.28 17.37
C PRO A 60 10.25 -7.14 18.38
N ALA A 61 11.37 -6.63 18.89
CA ALA A 61 12.19 -7.33 19.87
C ALA A 61 11.56 -7.36 21.27
N VAL A 62 11.51 -8.55 21.87
CA VAL A 62 10.96 -8.77 23.22
C VAL A 62 12.08 -8.72 24.26
N LYS A 63 11.84 -7.99 25.36
CA LYS A 63 12.73 -7.98 26.53
C LYS A 63 12.22 -8.93 27.61
N ASP A 64 13.08 -9.84 28.03
CA ASP A 64 12.91 -10.65 29.23
C ASP A 64 14.17 -10.46 30.08
N SER A 65 14.05 -9.72 31.20
CA SER A 65 15.18 -9.37 32.06
C SER A 65 15.44 -10.36 33.20
N GLU A 66 14.64 -11.43 33.31
CA GLU A 66 14.85 -12.50 34.30
C GLU A 66 15.48 -13.74 33.64
N ARG A 67 15.36 -13.87 32.31
CA ARG A 67 15.92 -14.98 31.53
C ARG A 67 17.43 -14.84 31.29
N MET A 68 18.16 -15.86 31.71
CA MET A 68 19.59 -16.04 31.44
C MET A 68 19.83 -17.17 30.42
N THR A 69 21.01 -17.16 29.81
CA THR A 69 21.62 -18.27 29.07
C THR A 69 22.93 -18.68 29.74
N ASP A 70 23.59 -19.74 29.25
CA ASP A 70 24.93 -20.12 29.71
C ASP A 70 26.02 -19.09 29.34
N GLN A 71 25.69 -18.13 28.45
CA GLN A 71 26.60 -17.11 27.94
C GLN A 71 26.34 -15.71 28.52
N GLY A 72 25.14 -15.43 29.05
CA GLY A 72 24.82 -14.11 29.62
C GLY A 72 23.33 -13.90 29.91
N ALA A 73 22.88 -12.65 29.88
CA ALA A 73 21.45 -12.35 29.84
C ALA A 73 20.89 -12.71 28.46
N TRP A 74 19.65 -13.17 28.37
CA TRP A 74 19.03 -13.47 27.07
C TRP A 74 18.59 -12.19 26.36
N TYR A 75 18.95 -12.08 25.08
CA TYR A 75 18.51 -11.02 24.19
C TYR A 75 17.74 -11.56 22.98
N ASP A 76 16.67 -10.87 22.60
CA ASP A 76 15.92 -11.13 21.37
C ASP A 76 16.55 -10.41 20.16
N GLY A 77 17.83 -10.68 19.91
CA GLY A 77 18.62 -10.06 18.83
C GLY A 77 19.83 -10.90 18.46
N TRP A 78 20.72 -10.33 17.65
CA TRP A 78 22.10 -10.78 17.48
C TRP A 78 22.97 -10.05 18.50
N GLU A 79 23.93 -10.71 19.15
CA GLU A 79 24.96 -10.04 19.96
C GLU A 79 26.28 -10.83 19.96
N THR A 80 27.38 -10.14 19.64
CA THR A 80 28.73 -10.72 19.45
C THR A 80 29.67 -10.49 20.64
N ARG A 81 30.80 -11.20 20.67
CA ARG A 81 31.85 -11.00 21.68
C ARG A 81 32.47 -9.61 21.61
N ARG A 82 32.67 -9.04 22.79
CA ARG A 82 33.38 -7.78 23.01
C ARG A 82 34.84 -7.85 22.58
N HIS A 83 35.37 -6.68 22.19
CA HIS A 83 36.77 -6.42 21.84
C HIS A 83 37.19 -6.97 20.47
N ASN A 84 36.27 -7.00 19.52
CA ASN A 84 36.61 -7.01 18.10
C ASN A 84 37.42 -5.73 17.78
N LYS A 85 38.31 -5.80 16.79
CA LYS A 85 39.21 -4.69 16.41
C LYS A 85 38.84 -4.01 15.09
N ASP A 86 37.91 -4.59 14.33
CA ASP A 86 37.48 -4.09 13.02
C ASP A 86 35.95 -4.01 12.98
N HIS A 87 35.29 -5.14 12.68
CA HIS A 87 33.83 -5.26 12.64
C HIS A 87 33.39 -6.72 12.79
N ASP A 88 32.18 -6.92 13.30
CA ASP A 88 31.41 -8.15 13.10
C ASP A 88 30.49 -7.99 11.89
N TRP A 89 30.08 -9.12 11.31
CA TRP A 89 29.22 -9.18 10.13
C TRP A 89 28.30 -10.40 10.14
N VAL A 90 27.16 -10.27 9.46
CA VAL A 90 26.22 -11.35 9.12
C VAL A 90 25.83 -11.26 7.64
N ILE A 91 25.86 -12.39 6.93
CA ILE A 91 25.41 -12.53 5.54
C ILE A 91 24.00 -13.15 5.54
N ILE A 92 23.06 -12.50 4.87
CA ILE A 92 21.65 -12.88 4.81
C ILE A 92 21.23 -13.07 3.35
N LYS A 93 20.64 -14.23 3.04
CA LYS A 93 19.94 -14.48 1.79
C LYS A 93 18.53 -13.91 1.89
N LEU A 94 18.17 -13.03 0.96
CA LEU A 94 16.82 -12.52 0.83
C LEU A 94 15.93 -13.60 0.17
N ALA A 95 14.71 -13.78 0.66
CA ALA A 95 13.72 -14.71 0.12
C ALA A 95 13.46 -14.50 -1.38
N PHE A 96 13.38 -13.23 -1.78
CA PHE A 96 13.13 -12.82 -3.15
C PHE A 96 14.18 -11.81 -3.61
N PRO A 97 14.63 -11.88 -4.88
CA PRO A 97 15.46 -10.84 -5.46
C PRO A 97 14.69 -9.52 -5.55
N GLY A 98 15.34 -8.39 -5.26
CA GLY A 98 14.68 -7.08 -5.27
C GLY A 98 15.60 -5.88 -5.40
N CYS A 99 14.98 -4.73 -5.72
CA CYS A 99 15.59 -3.40 -5.62
C CYS A 99 15.45 -2.90 -4.19
N ILE A 100 16.55 -2.52 -3.54
CA ILE A 100 16.58 -2.11 -2.12
C ILE A 100 16.38 -0.59 -2.04
N ALA A 101 15.46 -0.15 -1.17
CA ALA A 101 15.12 1.25 -0.91
C ALA A 101 15.74 1.79 0.38
N GLY A 102 16.03 0.93 1.36
CA GLY A 102 16.62 1.33 2.64
C GLY A 102 16.64 0.20 3.64
N PHE A 103 17.02 0.54 4.88
CA PHE A 103 17.23 -0.41 5.97
C PHE A 103 16.59 0.08 7.27
N ASP A 104 16.33 -0.84 8.18
CA ASP A 104 16.25 -0.53 9.62
C ASP A 104 17.31 -1.36 10.35
N VAL A 105 18.05 -0.71 11.25
CA VAL A 105 19.00 -1.36 12.15
C VAL A 105 18.51 -1.10 13.58
N ASP A 106 17.47 -1.83 13.97
CA ASP A 106 16.83 -1.74 15.28
C ASP A 106 17.79 -2.22 16.38
N THR A 107 18.13 -1.35 17.32
CA THR A 107 18.98 -1.65 18.48
C THR A 107 18.18 -1.87 19.77
N ALA A 108 16.85 -2.06 19.69
CA ALA A 108 15.95 -2.21 20.85
C ALA A 108 16.53 -3.08 21.98
N HIS A 109 16.46 -2.54 23.20
CA HIS A 109 16.98 -3.12 24.45
C HIS A 109 18.52 -3.17 24.58
N PHE A 110 19.29 -2.98 23.52
CA PHE A 110 20.76 -2.88 23.55
C PHE A 110 21.23 -1.47 23.98
N ASN A 111 21.00 -1.14 25.25
CA ASN A 111 21.37 0.14 25.83
C ASN A 111 22.78 0.08 26.46
N GLY A 112 23.77 0.69 25.79
CA GLY A 112 25.19 0.64 26.16
C GLY A 112 25.99 -0.53 25.57
N ASN A 113 25.33 -1.52 24.94
CA ASN A 113 25.95 -2.65 24.21
C ASN A 113 25.49 -2.76 22.74
N HIS A 114 24.91 -1.71 22.17
CA HIS A 114 24.73 -1.59 20.71
C HIS A 114 26.08 -1.28 20.05
N PRO A 115 26.30 -1.71 18.79
CA PRO A 115 27.44 -1.27 18.00
C PRO A 115 27.32 0.22 17.68
N SER A 116 28.43 0.95 17.64
CA SER A 116 28.40 2.42 17.42
C SER A 116 28.07 2.81 15.98
N PHE A 117 28.26 1.90 15.02
CA PHE A 117 27.92 2.12 13.61
C PHE A 117 27.51 0.80 12.93
N ALA A 118 26.77 0.90 11.83
CA ALA A 118 26.57 -0.19 10.87
C ALA A 118 26.89 0.26 9.43
N ALA A 119 27.19 -0.72 8.56
CA ALA A 119 27.25 -0.56 7.11
C ALA A 119 26.56 -1.77 6.46
N VAL A 120 26.08 -1.63 5.22
CA VAL A 120 25.43 -2.74 4.49
C VAL A 120 25.95 -2.84 3.07
N ASP A 121 26.42 -4.03 2.73
CA ASP A 121 26.69 -4.45 1.35
C ASP A 121 25.52 -5.25 0.79
N ALA A 122 25.37 -5.25 -0.54
CA ALA A 122 24.48 -6.16 -1.25
C ALA A 122 25.17 -6.79 -2.46
N CYS A 123 24.71 -7.97 -2.87
CA CYS A 123 25.10 -8.60 -4.13
C CYS A 123 23.95 -9.43 -4.72
N TYR A 124 24.05 -9.74 -6.01
CA TYR A 124 23.28 -10.81 -6.63
C TYR A 124 24.20 -12.02 -6.78
N VAL A 125 23.92 -13.09 -6.04
CA VAL A 125 24.69 -14.33 -6.05
C VAL A 125 23.85 -15.47 -6.62
N THR A 126 24.42 -16.21 -7.56
CA THR A 126 23.81 -17.44 -8.13
C THR A 126 24.08 -18.63 -7.19
N PRO A 127 23.32 -19.75 -7.28
CA PRO A 127 23.55 -20.91 -6.42
C PRO A 127 24.98 -21.45 -6.50
N GLU A 128 25.61 -21.40 -7.67
CA GLU A 128 26.95 -21.91 -7.94
C GLU A 128 28.06 -20.97 -7.41
N ALA A 129 27.75 -19.69 -7.24
CA ALA A 129 28.63 -18.71 -6.61
C ALA A 129 28.46 -18.71 -5.08
N GLU A 130 27.22 -18.87 -4.59
CA GLU A 130 26.87 -19.01 -3.16
C GLU A 130 27.57 -20.23 -2.56
N ALA A 131 27.52 -21.38 -3.26
CA ALA A 131 28.20 -22.61 -2.87
C ALA A 131 29.75 -22.52 -2.89
N LYS A 132 30.32 -21.46 -3.47
CA LYS A 132 31.78 -21.20 -3.53
C LYS A 132 32.22 -20.04 -2.63
N GLY A 133 31.29 -19.28 -2.07
CA GLY A 133 31.58 -18.03 -1.37
C GLY A 133 32.00 -16.85 -2.27
N ASP A 134 31.75 -16.90 -3.59
CA ASP A 134 32.09 -15.83 -4.55
C ASP A 134 31.06 -14.69 -4.50
N PHE A 135 31.05 -13.95 -3.38
CA PHE A 135 30.15 -12.81 -3.15
C PHE A 135 30.77 -11.50 -3.66
N LYS A 136 30.19 -10.93 -4.72
CA LYS A 136 30.63 -9.68 -5.35
C LYS A 136 29.88 -8.49 -4.76
N TRP A 137 30.32 -8.09 -3.58
CA TRP A 137 29.72 -7.03 -2.76
C TRP A 137 29.80 -5.64 -3.40
N ALA A 138 28.70 -4.91 -3.38
CA ALA A 138 28.62 -3.47 -3.56
C ALA A 138 28.09 -2.83 -2.26
N GLU A 139 28.75 -1.79 -1.77
CA GLU A 139 28.28 -1.04 -0.59
C GLU A 139 27.02 -0.23 -0.97
N LEU A 140 25.94 -0.41 -0.22
CA LEU A 140 24.69 0.37 -0.36
C LEU A 140 24.51 1.38 0.77
N LEU A 141 24.86 0.97 1.99
CA LEU A 141 24.88 1.83 3.16
C LEU A 141 26.33 1.99 3.63
N PRO A 142 27.00 3.13 3.37
CA PRO A 142 28.28 3.43 4.00
C PRO A 142 28.11 3.61 5.51
N LYS A 143 29.21 3.49 6.26
CA LYS A 143 29.23 3.43 7.74
C LYS A 143 28.41 4.55 8.40
N ALA A 144 27.21 4.20 8.87
CA ALA A 144 26.22 5.06 9.48
C ALA A 144 26.23 4.91 11.02
N PRO A 145 26.10 6.00 11.79
CA PRO A 145 26.07 5.94 13.25
C PRO A 145 24.78 5.32 13.78
N LEU A 146 24.87 4.66 14.94
CA LEU A 146 23.73 4.09 15.66
C LEU A 146 23.71 4.58 17.11
N GLY A 147 22.53 4.62 17.72
CA GLY A 147 22.31 4.90 19.13
C GLY A 147 21.71 3.73 19.92
N PRO A 148 21.55 3.88 21.25
CA PRO A 148 21.01 2.85 22.12
C PRO A 148 19.50 2.66 21.98
N SER A 149 19.06 1.41 21.87
CA SER A 149 17.65 1.01 22.00
C SER A 149 16.67 1.77 21.08
N ALA A 150 17.06 2.00 19.82
CA ALA A 150 16.29 2.78 18.85
C ALA A 150 16.25 2.12 17.47
N HIS A 151 15.21 2.45 16.69
CA HIS A 151 15.17 2.21 15.25
C HIS A 151 16.12 3.17 14.52
N HIS A 152 16.62 2.74 13.36
CA HIS A 152 17.52 3.50 12.51
C HIS A 152 17.08 3.33 11.05
N LEU A 153 16.10 4.14 10.63
CA LEU A 153 15.42 4.03 9.34
C LEU A 153 16.23 4.70 8.22
N LEU A 154 17.28 4.01 7.76
CA LEU A 154 18.28 4.51 6.82
C LEU A 154 17.83 4.30 5.37
N ALA A 155 17.17 5.32 4.80
CA ALA A 155 16.62 5.28 3.45
C ALA A 155 17.61 5.81 2.39
N LEU A 156 17.73 5.11 1.26
CA LEU A 156 18.49 5.58 0.11
C LEU A 156 17.70 6.69 -0.62
N TRP A 157 18.39 7.71 -1.16
CA TRP A 157 17.72 8.78 -1.92
C TRP A 157 16.91 8.29 -3.13
N LYS A 158 17.29 7.15 -3.69
CA LYS A 158 16.55 6.40 -4.71
C LYS A 158 16.75 4.90 -4.45
N PRO A 159 15.73 4.05 -4.62
CA PRO A 159 15.92 2.60 -4.60
C PRO A 159 16.94 2.13 -5.64
N SER A 160 17.66 1.05 -5.34
CA SER A 160 18.74 0.54 -6.19
C SER A 160 18.23 0.10 -7.56
N ALA A 161 18.81 0.64 -8.64
CA ALA A 161 18.55 0.15 -9.99
C ALA A 161 18.99 -1.32 -10.16
N THR A 162 20.08 -1.70 -9.51
CA THR A 162 20.53 -3.09 -9.40
C THR A 162 19.59 -3.92 -8.53
N VAL A 163 19.31 -5.15 -8.99
CA VAL A 163 18.56 -6.17 -8.23
C VAL A 163 19.53 -7.00 -7.41
N TYR A 164 19.26 -7.17 -6.11
CA TYR A 164 20.07 -7.93 -5.17
C TYR A 164 19.29 -9.12 -4.59
N ASN A 165 19.98 -10.17 -4.15
CA ASN A 165 19.36 -11.34 -3.48
C ASN A 165 20.11 -11.79 -2.22
N CYS A 166 21.21 -11.11 -1.87
CA CYS A 166 22.01 -11.36 -0.69
C CYS A 166 22.52 -10.02 -0.15
N VAL A 167 22.54 -9.87 1.17
CA VAL A 167 23.06 -8.68 1.86
C VAL A 167 24.07 -9.09 2.92
N ARG A 168 24.98 -8.17 3.29
CA ARG A 168 25.87 -8.31 4.44
C ARG A 168 25.75 -7.08 5.31
N LEU A 169 25.19 -7.24 6.50
CA LEU A 169 25.26 -6.24 7.57
C LEU A 169 26.66 -6.34 8.21
N ARG A 170 27.32 -5.20 8.39
CA ARG A 170 28.57 -5.02 9.14
C ARG A 170 28.28 -4.12 10.33
N ILE A 171 28.72 -4.48 11.53
CA ILE A 171 28.56 -3.69 12.77
C ILE A 171 29.92 -3.38 13.41
N TYR A 172 30.09 -2.19 13.96
CA TYR A 172 31.40 -1.67 14.34
C TYR A 172 31.50 -1.27 15.83
N PRO A 173 32.51 -1.77 16.58
CA PRO A 173 33.38 -2.92 16.26
C PRO A 173 32.71 -4.28 16.54
N ASP A 174 31.89 -4.32 17.59
CA ASP A 174 31.12 -5.45 18.11
C ASP A 174 29.86 -4.90 18.80
N GLY A 175 28.98 -5.79 19.26
CA GLY A 175 27.78 -5.43 20.04
C GLY A 175 26.51 -6.14 19.57
N GLY A 176 25.36 -5.61 19.97
CA GLY A 176 24.05 -6.22 19.69
C GLY A 176 23.07 -5.38 18.85
N VAL A 177 22.32 -6.08 17.99
CA VAL A 177 21.28 -5.54 17.11
C VAL A 177 20.04 -6.42 17.23
N ALA A 178 18.88 -5.81 17.41
CA ALA A 178 17.62 -6.49 17.73
C ALA A 178 16.88 -7.00 16.49
N ARG A 179 16.73 -6.14 15.46
CA ARG A 179 16.19 -6.51 14.14
C ARG A 179 16.99 -5.87 13.02
N PHE A 180 16.95 -6.49 11.85
CA PHE A 180 17.51 -5.90 10.62
C PHE A 180 16.51 -6.03 9.49
N ARG A 181 16.05 -4.88 8.96
CA ARG A 181 15.10 -4.80 7.85
C ARG A 181 15.81 -4.42 6.56
N VAL A 182 15.38 -4.99 5.45
CA VAL A 182 15.85 -4.64 4.09
C VAL A 182 14.65 -4.24 3.26
N TYR A 183 14.26 -2.97 3.34
CA TYR A 183 13.09 -2.47 2.64
C TYR A 183 13.34 -2.40 1.14
N GLY A 184 12.43 -2.93 0.32
CA GLY A 184 12.55 -2.85 -1.13
C GLY A 184 11.32 -3.30 -1.92
N HIS A 185 11.48 -3.34 -3.25
CA HIS A 185 10.55 -4.02 -4.15
C HIS A 185 11.17 -5.32 -4.64
N VAL A 186 10.49 -6.45 -4.40
CA VAL A 186 10.70 -7.70 -5.14
C VAL A 186 10.67 -7.43 -6.65
N LYS A 187 11.64 -7.99 -7.37
CA LYS A 187 11.77 -7.97 -8.84
C LYS A 187 11.86 -9.43 -9.35
N PRO A 188 10.73 -10.05 -9.73
CA PRO A 188 10.69 -11.42 -10.20
C PRO A 188 11.49 -11.62 -11.49
N ARG A 189 12.10 -12.79 -11.66
CA ARG A 189 12.74 -13.18 -12.92
C ARG A 189 11.72 -13.79 -13.88
N TRP A 190 10.87 -12.94 -14.45
CA TRP A 190 9.82 -13.36 -15.39
C TRP A 190 10.33 -14.14 -16.61
N ALA A 191 11.58 -13.91 -17.03
CA ALA A 191 12.20 -14.65 -18.13
C ALA A 191 12.44 -16.16 -17.86
N SER A 192 12.32 -16.62 -16.61
CA SER A 192 12.40 -18.04 -16.22
C SER A 192 11.04 -18.66 -15.87
N ILE A 193 9.92 -17.99 -16.20
CA ILE A 193 8.56 -18.47 -15.93
C ILE A 193 7.74 -18.30 -17.22
N SER A 194 6.97 -19.31 -17.63
CA SER A 194 6.09 -19.21 -18.81
C SER A 194 5.09 -18.04 -18.68
N CYS A 195 4.58 -17.54 -19.79
CA CYS A 195 3.39 -16.68 -19.80
C CYS A 195 2.13 -17.50 -19.51
N GLU A 196 2.03 -18.69 -20.09
CA GLU A 196 0.93 -19.66 -19.91
C GLU A 196 1.03 -20.49 -18.61
N ALA A 197 1.85 -20.08 -17.65
CA ALA A 197 1.84 -20.68 -16.32
C ALA A 197 0.69 -20.07 -15.51
N GLU A 198 -0.11 -20.90 -14.85
CA GLU A 198 -0.99 -20.42 -13.78
C GLU A 198 -0.14 -19.97 -12.59
N LEU A 199 -0.35 -18.75 -12.12
CA LEU A 199 0.40 -18.09 -11.07
C LEU A 199 -0.56 -17.31 -10.16
N ASP A 200 -0.27 -17.26 -8.86
CA ASP A 200 -0.85 -16.23 -7.98
C ASP A 200 -0.24 -14.86 -8.35
N LEU A 201 -0.94 -14.09 -9.16
CA LEU A 201 -0.56 -12.75 -9.61
C LEU A 201 -0.61 -11.73 -8.45
N ALA A 202 -1.33 -12.04 -7.38
CA ALA A 202 -1.30 -11.28 -6.13
C ALA A 202 -0.16 -11.70 -5.20
N PHE A 203 0.69 -12.68 -5.55
CA PHE A 203 1.77 -13.11 -4.66
C PHE A 203 2.87 -12.05 -4.52
N VAL A 204 3.30 -11.78 -3.27
CA VAL A 204 4.38 -10.81 -3.02
C VAL A 204 5.71 -11.20 -3.65
N GLY A 205 6.00 -12.51 -3.74
CA GLY A 205 7.18 -13.08 -4.42
C GLY A 205 7.10 -12.96 -5.94
N HIS A 206 5.89 -12.82 -6.49
CA HIS A 206 5.64 -12.41 -7.87
C HIS A 206 5.63 -10.89 -8.05
N GLY A 207 5.96 -10.10 -7.03
CA GLY A 207 6.14 -8.65 -7.14
C GLY A 207 4.94 -7.82 -6.70
N ALA A 208 3.81 -8.44 -6.34
CA ALA A 208 2.58 -7.74 -5.96
C ALA A 208 2.73 -6.90 -4.68
N ARG A 209 1.90 -5.86 -4.52
CA ARG A 209 1.90 -4.94 -3.37
C ARG A 209 0.47 -4.60 -2.94
N ALA A 210 0.22 -4.48 -1.65
CA ALA A 210 -0.90 -3.65 -1.18
C ALA A 210 -0.50 -2.18 -1.41
N VAL A 211 -1.38 -1.39 -2.04
CA VAL A 211 -1.10 0.01 -2.41
C VAL A 211 -2.05 1.01 -1.75
N ASN A 212 -3.28 0.60 -1.42
CA ASN A 212 -4.24 1.41 -0.66
C ASN A 212 -5.21 0.51 0.12
N CYS A 213 -5.83 0.99 1.21
CA CYS A 213 -6.86 0.26 1.97
C CYS A 213 -7.70 1.20 2.85
N SER A 214 -8.88 0.74 3.29
CA SER A 214 -9.77 1.49 4.19
C SER A 214 -9.30 1.53 5.65
N ASN A 215 -8.67 0.46 6.13
CA ASN A 215 -8.41 0.26 7.56
C ASN A 215 -7.36 -0.82 7.82
N GLU A 216 -6.48 -0.59 8.80
CA GLU A 216 -5.44 -1.56 9.24
C GLU A 216 -5.36 -1.68 10.77
N HIS A 217 -6.49 -1.51 11.47
CA HIS A 217 -6.49 -1.24 12.91
C HIS A 217 -5.81 -2.31 13.79
N PHE A 218 -5.85 -3.58 13.37
CA PHE A 218 -5.19 -4.68 14.08
C PHE A 218 -4.02 -5.29 13.31
N SER A 219 -4.05 -5.27 11.98
CA SER A 219 -2.97 -5.77 11.11
C SER A 219 -3.10 -5.27 9.66
N ASN A 220 -1.96 -5.24 8.95
CA ASN A 220 -1.76 -4.51 7.68
C ASN A 220 -2.17 -5.33 6.43
N ALA A 221 -2.68 -4.65 5.40
CA ALA A 221 -3.21 -5.23 4.17
C ALA A 221 -2.16 -5.98 3.33
N SER A 222 -0.86 -5.62 3.44
CA SER A 222 0.21 -6.36 2.77
C SER A 222 0.37 -7.80 3.27
N HIS A 223 -0.19 -8.14 4.44
CA HIS A 223 -0.20 -9.51 4.93
C HIS A 223 -1.06 -10.45 4.06
N LEU A 224 -2.02 -9.93 3.29
CA LEU A 224 -2.86 -10.72 2.36
C LEU A 224 -2.02 -11.48 1.32
N ILE A 225 -0.87 -10.92 0.93
CA ILE A 225 -0.07 -11.38 -0.21
C ILE A 225 1.19 -12.18 0.17
N LEU A 226 1.46 -12.33 1.48
CA LEU A 226 2.62 -13.05 2.02
C LEU A 226 2.57 -14.57 1.74
N PRO A 227 3.68 -15.32 1.86
CA PRO A 227 3.69 -16.78 1.76
C PRO A 227 2.84 -17.48 2.83
N GLY A 228 2.53 -18.76 2.57
CA GLY A 228 1.83 -19.65 3.51
C GLY A 228 0.47 -19.12 3.98
N ARG A 229 0.07 -19.54 5.19
CA ARG A 229 -1.17 -19.11 5.89
C ARG A 229 -0.89 -18.40 7.23
N GLY A 230 0.38 -18.10 7.54
CA GLY A 230 0.78 -17.58 8.86
C GLY A 230 0.55 -18.58 10.00
N GLN A 231 0.65 -18.10 11.23
CA GLN A 231 0.49 -18.83 12.50
C GLN A 231 -0.65 -18.25 13.35
N THR A 232 -0.75 -16.92 13.44
CA THR A 232 -1.70 -16.18 14.30
C THR A 232 -2.66 -15.29 13.50
N MET A 233 -3.62 -14.63 14.18
CA MET A 233 -4.51 -13.64 13.53
C MET A 233 -3.75 -12.41 13.01
N LYS A 234 -2.69 -11.96 13.71
CA LYS A 234 -1.90 -10.76 13.33
C LYS A 234 -1.24 -10.87 11.96
N ASP A 235 -0.93 -12.09 11.54
CA ASP A 235 -0.19 -12.42 10.33
C ASP A 235 -1.08 -12.36 9.06
N GLY A 236 -2.20 -11.62 9.13
CA GLY A 236 -3.18 -11.38 8.05
C GLY A 236 -3.57 -9.90 8.05
N TRP A 237 -4.68 -9.56 7.40
CA TRP A 237 -5.29 -8.24 7.48
C TRP A 237 -6.52 -8.32 8.40
N GLU A 238 -6.73 -7.35 9.29
CA GLU A 238 -7.87 -7.31 10.23
C GLU A 238 -8.25 -5.86 10.56
N THR A 239 -9.52 -5.53 10.32
CA THR A 239 -10.05 -4.16 10.43
C THR A 239 -10.81 -3.91 11.73
N LYS A 240 -11.08 -2.64 12.03
CA LYS A 240 -11.88 -2.25 13.19
C LYS A 240 -13.36 -2.55 12.96
N ARG A 241 -13.96 -3.33 13.86
CA ARG A 241 -15.40 -3.63 13.88
C ARG A 241 -16.28 -2.39 13.68
N SER A 242 -17.16 -2.44 12.69
CA SER A 242 -18.03 -1.36 12.24
C SER A 242 -19.42 -1.38 12.88
N ARG A 243 -20.22 -0.35 12.61
CA ARG A 243 -21.63 -0.21 13.05
C ARG A 243 -22.55 0.47 12.04
N GLY A 244 -22.04 0.94 10.89
CA GLY A 244 -22.84 1.58 9.86
C GLY A 244 -23.59 0.57 9.00
N ALA A 245 -24.80 0.91 8.57
CA ALA A 245 -25.46 0.19 7.49
C ALA A 245 -24.61 0.30 6.21
N ASN A 246 -24.53 -0.78 5.43
CA ASN A 246 -23.78 -0.87 4.17
C ASN A 246 -22.26 -0.57 4.29
N HIS A 247 -21.67 -0.64 5.49
CA HIS A 247 -20.20 -0.57 5.63
C HIS A 247 -19.52 -1.73 4.88
N CYS A 248 -18.35 -1.43 4.32
CA CYS A 248 -17.39 -2.42 3.84
C CYS A 248 -15.98 -1.89 4.08
N ASP A 249 -15.07 -2.79 4.43
CA ASP A 249 -13.64 -2.51 4.40
C ASP A 249 -13.03 -3.05 3.11
N TRP A 250 -11.98 -2.42 2.60
CA TRP A 250 -11.36 -2.80 1.33
C TRP A 250 -9.84 -2.67 1.32
N ALA A 251 -9.19 -3.46 0.47
CA ALA A 251 -7.76 -3.45 0.23
C ALA A 251 -7.47 -3.55 -1.28
N VAL A 252 -6.65 -2.63 -1.79
CA VAL A 252 -6.18 -2.60 -3.18
C VAL A 252 -4.82 -3.26 -3.28
N ILE A 253 -4.73 -4.30 -4.10
CA ILE A 253 -3.49 -5.01 -4.43
C ILE A 253 -3.11 -4.71 -5.88
N LYS A 254 -1.95 -4.08 -6.08
CA LYS A 254 -1.26 -4.06 -7.37
C LYS A 254 -0.68 -5.43 -7.65
N LEU A 255 -1.08 -6.04 -8.76
CA LEU A 255 -0.60 -7.35 -9.18
C LEU A 255 0.87 -7.29 -9.57
N GLY A 256 1.58 -8.40 -9.42
CA GLY A 256 3.02 -8.49 -9.70
C GLY A 256 3.40 -8.29 -11.17
N THR A 257 2.43 -8.46 -12.07
CA THR A 257 2.47 -8.16 -13.50
C THR A 257 1.04 -8.09 -14.03
N THR A 258 0.83 -7.43 -15.16
CA THR A 258 -0.46 -7.46 -15.88
C THR A 258 -0.84 -8.90 -16.22
N GLY A 259 -2.08 -9.29 -15.96
CA GLY A 259 -2.52 -10.68 -16.15
C GLY A 259 -4.00 -10.86 -16.42
N TYR A 260 -4.32 -12.05 -16.91
CA TYR A 260 -5.68 -12.56 -17.08
C TYR A 260 -6.04 -13.33 -15.81
N LEU A 261 -7.15 -12.97 -15.17
CA LEU A 261 -7.50 -13.47 -13.83
C LEU A 261 -8.59 -14.53 -13.94
N GLU A 262 -8.34 -15.73 -13.44
CA GLU A 262 -9.19 -16.91 -13.66
C GLU A 262 -9.89 -17.38 -12.38
N LYS A 263 -9.18 -17.36 -11.24
CA LYS A 263 -9.66 -17.88 -9.95
C LYS A 263 -9.13 -17.03 -8.81
N VAL A 264 -9.82 -17.03 -7.67
CA VAL A 264 -9.39 -16.38 -6.43
C VAL A 264 -9.49 -17.35 -5.25
N GLU A 265 -8.44 -17.36 -4.41
CA GLU A 265 -8.52 -17.94 -3.06
C GLU A 265 -8.68 -16.81 -2.03
N ILE A 266 -9.67 -16.93 -1.15
CA ILE A 266 -9.84 -16.06 0.02
C ILE A 266 -9.73 -16.94 1.27
N ASP A 267 -8.65 -16.80 2.04
CA ASP A 267 -8.39 -17.60 3.23
C ASP A 267 -8.76 -16.83 4.50
N THR A 268 -9.64 -17.37 5.35
CA THR A 268 -10.01 -16.80 6.66
C THR A 268 -9.29 -17.48 7.83
N TYR A 269 -8.17 -18.17 7.60
CA TYR A 269 -7.41 -18.88 8.64
C TYR A 269 -7.09 -18.00 9.87
N GLN A 270 -7.16 -18.65 11.03
CA GLN A 270 -7.26 -18.10 12.39
C GLN A 270 -8.43 -17.15 12.71
N PHE A 271 -9.09 -16.53 11.74
CA PHE A 271 -10.28 -15.71 11.97
C PHE A 271 -11.52 -16.61 12.19
N LYS A 272 -11.87 -16.79 13.47
CA LYS A 272 -12.86 -17.79 13.94
C LYS A 272 -14.20 -17.20 14.34
N GLY A 273 -14.23 -15.94 14.78
CA GLY A 273 -15.44 -15.20 15.17
C GLY A 273 -15.39 -13.72 14.77
N ASN A 274 -14.46 -13.41 13.86
CA ASN A 274 -14.07 -12.11 13.34
C ASN A 274 -13.66 -12.22 11.86
N PHE A 275 -14.09 -13.28 11.18
CA PHE A 275 -14.05 -13.35 9.71
C PHE A 275 -15.20 -12.49 9.16
N PRO A 276 -15.04 -11.84 8.00
CA PRO A 276 -16.14 -11.13 7.35
C PRO A 276 -17.21 -12.10 6.84
N GLU A 277 -18.46 -11.69 6.84
CA GLU A 277 -19.61 -12.51 6.43
C GLU A 277 -19.65 -12.73 4.91
N PHE A 278 -19.21 -11.74 4.14
CA PHE A 278 -19.07 -11.82 2.68
C PHE A 278 -17.79 -11.12 2.20
N ALA A 279 -17.36 -11.43 0.97
CA ALA A 279 -16.43 -10.62 0.21
C ALA A 279 -16.86 -10.45 -1.25
N SER A 280 -16.32 -9.45 -1.92
CA SER A 280 -16.38 -9.26 -3.39
C SER A 280 -14.99 -8.86 -3.89
N LEU A 281 -14.77 -8.99 -5.20
CA LEU A 281 -13.52 -8.59 -5.83
C LEU A 281 -13.83 -7.74 -7.07
N GLN A 282 -13.18 -6.59 -7.15
CA GLN A 282 -13.12 -5.77 -8.36
C GLN A 282 -11.70 -5.81 -8.95
N ALA A 283 -11.57 -5.51 -10.24
CA ALA A 283 -10.28 -5.33 -10.90
C ALA A 283 -10.30 -4.15 -11.85
N CYS A 284 -9.13 -3.56 -12.08
CA CYS A 284 -8.93 -2.47 -13.04
C CYS A 284 -7.63 -2.66 -13.83
N TYR A 285 -7.55 -1.96 -14.97
CA TYR A 285 -6.31 -1.70 -15.67
C TYR A 285 -5.94 -0.23 -15.45
N SER A 286 -4.78 0.00 -14.84
CA SER A 286 -4.18 1.30 -14.60
C SER A 286 -2.66 1.19 -14.67
N LEU A 287 -2.00 2.24 -15.17
CA LEU A 287 -0.54 2.30 -15.27
C LEU A 287 0.12 2.82 -13.98
N GLU A 288 -0.61 3.61 -13.17
CA GLU A 288 -0.10 4.21 -11.94
C GLU A 288 0.12 3.19 -10.82
N GLU A 289 0.95 3.52 -9.82
CA GLU A 289 1.21 2.62 -8.68
C GLU A 289 -0.05 2.45 -7.82
N ASN A 290 -0.78 3.54 -7.59
CA ASN A 290 -2.09 3.55 -6.95
C ASN A 290 -3.16 3.91 -8.02
N PRO A 291 -4.15 3.04 -8.28
CA PRO A 291 -5.16 3.27 -9.32
C PRO A 291 -6.16 4.38 -8.99
N ASP A 292 -6.20 4.86 -7.74
CA ASP A 292 -7.05 6.01 -7.39
C ASP A 292 -6.40 7.36 -7.82
N ASP A 293 -5.15 7.37 -8.29
CA ASP A 293 -4.45 8.53 -8.91
C ASP A 293 -4.63 8.60 -10.45
N ASP A 294 -5.28 7.60 -11.06
CA ASP A 294 -5.48 7.46 -12.50
C ASP A 294 -6.93 7.85 -12.88
N PRO A 295 -7.16 8.99 -13.57
CA PRO A 295 -8.50 9.53 -13.80
C PRO A 295 -9.34 8.71 -14.78
N ASP A 296 -8.70 7.85 -15.59
CA ASP A 296 -9.36 6.98 -16.57
C ASP A 296 -9.58 5.55 -16.02
N CYS A 297 -9.19 5.28 -14.77
CA CYS A 297 -9.24 3.96 -14.16
C CYS A 297 -10.67 3.49 -13.83
N PHE A 298 -11.24 2.64 -14.69
CA PHE A 298 -12.51 1.97 -14.44
C PHE A 298 -12.37 0.64 -13.66
N TRP A 299 -13.25 0.42 -12.67
CA TRP A 299 -13.29 -0.78 -11.83
C TRP A 299 -14.41 -1.73 -12.23
N PHE A 300 -14.05 -2.90 -12.75
CA PHE A 300 -14.98 -3.98 -13.09
C PHE A 300 -15.18 -4.91 -11.90
N GLN A 301 -16.41 -5.34 -11.62
CA GLN A 301 -16.65 -6.45 -10.68
C GLN A 301 -16.25 -7.78 -11.34
N ILE A 302 -15.44 -8.58 -10.67
CA ILE A 302 -14.97 -9.90 -11.15
C ILE A 302 -15.29 -11.05 -10.19
N LEU A 303 -15.71 -10.74 -8.96
CA LEU A 303 -16.39 -11.66 -8.04
C LEU A 303 -17.57 -10.91 -7.39
N PRO A 304 -18.83 -11.29 -7.64
CA PRO A 304 -20.00 -10.75 -6.93
C PRO A 304 -19.94 -11.07 -5.43
N LYS A 305 -20.69 -10.32 -4.61
CA LYS A 305 -20.72 -10.47 -3.14
C LYS A 305 -21.05 -11.91 -2.72
N SER A 306 -20.03 -12.64 -2.30
CA SER A 306 -20.05 -14.08 -2.04
C SER A 306 -19.82 -14.35 -0.55
N ALA A 307 -20.56 -15.32 0.00
CA ALA A 307 -20.51 -15.65 1.43
C ALA A 307 -19.18 -16.31 1.83
N LEU A 308 -18.72 -16.01 3.03
CA LEU A 308 -17.51 -16.59 3.64
C LEU A 308 -17.85 -17.28 4.97
N GLY A 309 -16.91 -18.10 5.45
CA GLY A 309 -17.00 -18.85 6.69
C GLY A 309 -15.72 -18.74 7.53
N ALA A 310 -15.80 -19.20 8.77
CA ALA A 310 -14.69 -19.18 9.72
C ALA A 310 -13.53 -20.10 9.32
N HIS A 311 -12.29 -19.63 9.49
CA HIS A 311 -11.09 -20.46 9.52
C HIS A 311 -10.78 -21.33 8.27
N GLN A 312 -11.33 -21.00 7.09
CA GLN A 312 -11.29 -21.85 5.90
C GLN A 312 -10.82 -21.11 4.64
N VAL A 313 -10.41 -21.88 3.62
CA VAL A 313 -10.08 -21.33 2.28
C VAL A 313 -11.32 -21.40 1.40
N HIS A 314 -11.62 -20.31 0.71
CA HIS A 314 -12.74 -20.18 -0.22
C HIS A 314 -12.19 -20.07 -1.63
N TYR A 315 -12.74 -20.84 -2.56
CA TYR A 315 -12.30 -20.91 -3.95
C TYR A 315 -13.44 -20.40 -4.84
N PHE A 316 -13.17 -19.39 -5.64
CA PHE A 316 -14.12 -18.86 -6.61
C PHE A 316 -13.48 -18.72 -7.99
N ASN A 317 -14.24 -19.01 -9.05
CA ASN A 317 -13.86 -18.62 -10.41
C ASN A 317 -14.15 -17.13 -10.59
N LEU A 318 -13.35 -16.45 -11.42
CA LEU A 318 -13.49 -15.02 -11.69
C LEU A 318 -14.20 -14.77 -13.03
N GLU A 319 -15.03 -13.74 -13.04
CA GLU A 319 -15.62 -13.19 -14.26
C GLU A 319 -14.59 -12.36 -15.05
N LEU A 320 -14.88 -12.08 -16.31
CA LEU A 320 -14.04 -11.27 -17.22
C LEU A 320 -12.60 -11.78 -17.44
N ALA A 321 -12.32 -13.07 -17.24
CA ALA A 321 -11.00 -13.69 -17.42
C ALA A 321 -10.31 -13.42 -18.79
N ASN A 322 -11.07 -13.01 -19.81
CA ASN A 322 -10.55 -12.58 -21.12
C ASN A 322 -10.05 -11.12 -21.16
N GLN A 323 -10.06 -10.38 -20.04
CA GLN A 323 -9.55 -9.00 -19.91
C GLN A 323 -8.26 -8.95 -19.08
N PRO A 324 -7.26 -8.15 -19.48
CA PRO A 324 -6.04 -7.99 -18.71
C PRO A 324 -6.22 -6.93 -17.61
N PHE A 325 -5.82 -7.25 -16.39
CA PHE A 325 -5.90 -6.33 -15.25
C PHE A 325 -4.52 -6.13 -14.60
N THR A 326 -4.33 -4.99 -13.91
CA THR A 326 -3.10 -4.63 -13.18
C THR A 326 -3.30 -4.50 -11.68
N HIS A 327 -4.53 -4.26 -11.21
CA HIS A 327 -4.87 -4.20 -9.79
C HIS A 327 -6.17 -4.95 -9.50
N VAL A 328 -6.32 -5.40 -8.25
CA VAL A 328 -7.58 -5.88 -7.68
C VAL A 328 -7.93 -5.11 -6.41
N LYS A 329 -9.23 -4.95 -6.12
CA LYS A 329 -9.77 -4.33 -4.90
C LYS A 329 -10.66 -5.37 -4.23
N LEU A 330 -10.16 -5.96 -3.15
CA LEU A 330 -10.88 -6.89 -2.29
C LEU A 330 -11.75 -6.08 -1.34
N CYS A 331 -13.06 -6.30 -1.35
CA CYS A 331 -13.99 -5.69 -0.40
C CYS A 331 -14.55 -6.78 0.53
N ILE A 332 -14.56 -6.52 1.83
CA ILE A 332 -15.09 -7.42 2.86
C ILE A 332 -16.29 -6.76 3.57
N TYR A 333 -17.27 -7.56 3.95
CA TYR A 333 -18.54 -7.06 4.48
C TYR A 333 -18.96 -7.76 5.79
N PRO A 334 -19.43 -7.01 6.80
CA PRO A 334 -19.25 -5.56 6.94
C PRO A 334 -17.77 -5.20 7.21
N ASP A 335 -17.12 -5.97 8.06
CA ASP A 335 -15.75 -5.80 8.56
C ASP A 335 -15.18 -7.16 8.97
N GLY A 336 -13.91 -7.23 9.35
CA GLY A 336 -13.30 -8.44 9.91
C GLY A 336 -11.86 -8.65 9.48
N GLY A 337 -11.43 -9.92 9.47
CA GLY A 337 -10.08 -10.33 9.09
C GLY A 337 -10.02 -11.41 8.02
N VAL A 338 -9.04 -11.26 7.12
CA VAL A 338 -8.71 -12.19 6.03
C VAL A 338 -7.22 -12.51 6.11
N LYS A 339 -6.87 -13.79 6.00
CA LYS A 339 -5.49 -14.25 6.11
C LYS A 339 -4.71 -14.06 4.82
N ARG A 340 -5.26 -14.51 3.70
CA ARG A 340 -4.63 -14.39 2.37
C ARG A 340 -5.65 -14.09 1.28
N LEU A 341 -5.17 -13.40 0.26
CA LEU A 341 -5.79 -13.30 -1.05
C LEU A 341 -4.81 -13.93 -2.07
N ARG A 342 -5.29 -14.88 -2.87
CA ARG A 342 -4.58 -15.39 -4.05
C ARG A 342 -5.39 -15.05 -5.29
N VAL A 343 -4.74 -14.56 -6.35
CA VAL A 343 -5.41 -14.26 -7.62
C VAL A 343 -4.72 -15.05 -8.72
N HIS A 344 -5.29 -16.22 -9.03
CA HIS A 344 -4.71 -17.18 -9.95
C HIS A 344 -5.09 -16.84 -11.40
N GLY A 345 -4.11 -16.96 -12.28
CA GLY A 345 -4.29 -16.80 -13.72
C GLY A 345 -2.95 -16.73 -14.43
N ARG A 346 -2.95 -16.25 -15.68
CA ARG A 346 -1.77 -16.24 -16.56
C ARG A 346 -1.28 -14.83 -16.88
N ARG A 347 -0.01 -14.68 -17.23
CA ARG A 347 0.62 -13.36 -17.47
C ARG A 347 0.23 -12.83 -18.84
N CYS A 348 -0.26 -11.59 -18.91
CA CYS A 348 -0.53 -10.94 -20.18
C CYS A 348 0.81 -10.52 -20.82
N THR A 349 1.07 -10.98 -22.04
CA THR A 349 2.32 -10.66 -22.75
C THR A 349 2.31 -9.26 -23.35
N GLU A 350 3.50 -8.69 -23.56
CA GLU A 350 3.66 -7.42 -24.26
C GLU A 350 3.09 -7.46 -25.70
N GLN A 351 3.06 -8.66 -26.31
CA GLN A 351 2.44 -8.89 -27.62
C GLN A 351 0.91 -8.85 -27.54
N GLU A 352 0.29 -9.53 -26.59
CA GLU A 352 -1.17 -9.46 -26.35
C GLU A 352 -1.63 -8.03 -26.01
N LEU A 353 -0.86 -7.29 -25.20
CA LEU A 353 -1.14 -5.88 -24.89
C LEU A 353 -1.07 -5.00 -26.13
N LYS A 354 -0.02 -5.12 -26.97
CA LYS A 354 0.10 -4.36 -28.22
C LYS A 354 -1.02 -4.69 -29.21
N LEU A 355 -1.39 -5.96 -29.34
CA LEU A 355 -2.50 -6.40 -30.20
C LEU A 355 -3.85 -5.81 -29.71
N ARG A 356 -4.07 -5.74 -28.40
CA ARG A 356 -5.28 -5.11 -27.84
C ARG A 356 -5.30 -3.60 -28.03
N LEU A 357 -4.20 -2.91 -27.76
CA LEU A 357 -4.07 -1.45 -27.96
C LEU A 357 -4.25 -1.05 -29.43
N THR A 358 -3.77 -1.88 -30.37
CA THR A 358 -4.01 -1.67 -31.80
C THR A 358 -5.46 -1.98 -32.20
N ALA A 359 -6.09 -3.02 -31.63
CA ALA A 359 -7.50 -3.33 -31.86
C ALA A 359 -8.45 -2.24 -31.31
N SER A 360 -8.22 -1.73 -30.10
CA SER A 360 -9.00 -0.60 -29.54
C SER A 360 -8.74 0.70 -30.30
N GLY A 361 -7.51 0.94 -30.77
CA GLY A 361 -7.22 2.03 -31.70
C GLY A 361 -7.96 1.89 -33.03
N GLN A 362 -8.14 0.68 -33.55
CA GLN A 362 -8.93 0.40 -34.76
C GLN A 362 -10.45 0.45 -34.53
N GLN A 363 -10.92 0.52 -33.28
CA GLN A 363 -12.32 0.79 -32.95
C GLN A 363 -12.66 2.30 -32.92
N SER A 364 -11.73 3.18 -33.34
CA SER A 364 -12.02 4.61 -33.50
C SER A 364 -12.89 4.89 -34.72
N ILE A 365 -14.20 4.93 -34.50
CA ILE A 365 -15.20 5.70 -35.28
C ILE A 365 -15.27 5.34 -36.77
N ALA A 366 -15.80 4.15 -37.07
CA ALA A 366 -16.80 4.06 -38.13
C ALA A 366 -18.14 4.57 -37.54
N ALA A 367 -18.37 5.88 -37.59
CA ALA A 367 -19.66 6.43 -37.17
C ALA A 367 -20.78 5.84 -38.05
N PRO A 368 -21.98 5.55 -37.49
CA PRO A 368 -23.15 5.35 -38.34
C PRO A 368 -23.35 6.60 -39.20
N PRO A 369 -23.75 6.49 -40.48
CA PRO A 369 -23.81 7.65 -41.37
C PRO A 369 -24.74 8.73 -40.81
N LEU A 370 -24.19 9.88 -40.42
CA LEU A 370 -24.93 10.97 -39.78
C LEU A 370 -26.11 11.50 -40.63
N ALA A 371 -26.08 11.25 -41.95
CA ALA A 371 -27.22 11.44 -42.84
C ALA A 371 -28.50 10.78 -42.29
N SER A 372 -28.42 9.54 -41.81
CA SER A 372 -29.59 8.77 -41.35
C SER A 372 -30.31 9.34 -40.13
N ILE A 373 -29.60 10.07 -39.25
CA ILE A 373 -30.21 10.74 -38.08
C ILE A 373 -30.73 12.12 -38.48
N GLY A 374 -29.98 12.86 -39.33
CA GLY A 374 -30.44 14.13 -39.88
C GLY A 374 -31.74 14.00 -40.68
N GLU A 375 -31.76 13.07 -41.64
CA GLU A 375 -32.93 12.77 -42.48
C GLU A 375 -34.14 12.32 -41.65
N ALA A 376 -33.94 11.55 -40.57
CA ALA A 376 -35.03 11.13 -39.68
C ALA A 376 -35.60 12.31 -38.86
N VAL A 377 -34.74 13.16 -38.28
CA VAL A 377 -35.18 14.33 -37.50
C VAL A 377 -35.86 15.37 -38.40
N GLU A 378 -35.34 15.58 -39.61
CA GLU A 378 -35.89 16.54 -40.56
C GLU A 378 -37.20 16.05 -41.18
N ALA A 379 -37.36 14.74 -41.43
CA ALA A 379 -38.64 14.14 -41.83
C ALA A 379 -39.73 14.29 -40.74
N VAL A 380 -39.37 14.10 -39.46
CA VAL A 380 -40.30 14.32 -38.33
C VAL A 380 -40.68 15.81 -38.20
N ALA A 381 -39.73 16.72 -38.37
CA ALA A 381 -40.01 18.16 -38.35
C ALA A 381 -40.92 18.61 -39.51
N GLN A 382 -40.75 18.04 -40.70
CA GLN A 382 -41.63 18.30 -41.86
C GLN A 382 -43.04 17.74 -41.62
N ALA A 383 -43.17 16.52 -41.07
CA ALA A 383 -44.47 15.93 -40.74
C ALA A 383 -45.27 16.73 -39.69
N VAL A 384 -44.58 17.47 -38.81
CA VAL A 384 -45.20 18.35 -37.79
C VAL A 384 -45.62 19.72 -38.35
N THR A 385 -45.18 20.11 -39.56
CA THR A 385 -45.34 21.47 -40.10
C THR A 385 -46.20 21.59 -41.36
N SER A 386 -46.63 20.48 -42.00
CA SER A 386 -47.44 20.51 -43.22
C SER A 386 -48.96 20.33 -42.99
N GLU A 387 -49.64 21.46 -42.83
CA GLU A 387 -51.11 21.68 -42.99
C GLU A 387 -52.10 20.92 -42.08
N ALA A 388 -53.24 21.58 -41.84
CA ALA A 388 -54.21 21.19 -40.81
C ALA A 388 -55.36 20.32 -41.34
N THR A 389 -55.81 19.35 -40.55
CA THR A 389 -57.24 19.17 -40.19
C THR A 389 -57.39 18.24 -38.97
N ASP A 390 -58.61 18.12 -38.44
CA ASP A 390 -58.92 17.56 -37.12
C ASP A 390 -58.41 16.14 -36.82
N GLY A 391 -57.97 15.93 -35.58
CA GLY A 391 -58.01 14.61 -34.92
C GLY A 391 -56.75 13.74 -34.99
N ILE A 392 -55.70 14.13 -34.27
CA ILE A 392 -54.57 13.25 -33.92
C ILE A 392 -54.56 13.02 -32.41
N ASP A 393 -54.55 11.76 -31.97
CA ASP A 393 -54.37 11.41 -30.56
C ASP A 393 -52.88 11.51 -30.20
N PHE A 394 -52.55 12.41 -29.27
CA PHE A 394 -51.19 12.64 -28.80
C PHE A 394 -50.52 11.39 -28.19
N ALA A 395 -51.30 10.43 -27.70
CA ALA A 395 -50.77 9.18 -27.17
C ALA A 395 -50.03 8.36 -28.24
N ASP A 396 -50.57 8.29 -29.46
CA ASP A 396 -50.10 7.36 -30.49
C ASP A 396 -48.80 7.86 -31.15
N ALA A 397 -48.69 9.17 -31.39
CA ALA A 397 -47.44 9.80 -31.85
C ALA A 397 -46.31 9.65 -30.80
N THR A 398 -46.65 9.79 -29.51
CA THR A 398 -45.69 9.60 -28.41
C THR A 398 -45.24 8.13 -28.30
N ALA A 399 -46.16 7.18 -28.51
CA ALA A 399 -45.85 5.75 -28.51
C ALA A 399 -44.94 5.35 -29.68
N GLN A 400 -45.15 5.90 -30.88
CA GLN A 400 -44.30 5.65 -32.04
C GLN A 400 -42.88 6.22 -31.86
N ALA A 401 -42.75 7.43 -31.29
CA ALA A 401 -41.45 8.01 -30.95
C ALA A 401 -40.71 7.16 -29.90
N ALA A 402 -41.40 6.70 -28.85
CA ALA A 402 -40.84 5.81 -27.84
C ALA A 402 -40.39 4.46 -28.42
N ALA A 403 -41.16 3.87 -29.33
CA ALA A 403 -40.80 2.63 -30.01
C ALA A 403 -39.58 2.78 -30.93
N ALA A 404 -39.44 3.91 -31.63
CA ALA A 404 -38.28 4.23 -32.43
C ALA A 404 -37.01 4.37 -31.56
N ILE A 405 -37.10 5.09 -30.44
CA ILE A 405 -35.99 5.23 -29.48
C ILE A 405 -35.61 3.88 -28.86
N ALA A 406 -36.59 3.06 -28.46
CA ALA A 406 -36.34 1.72 -27.91
C ALA A 406 -35.65 0.76 -28.90
N SER A 407 -35.76 1.00 -30.21
CA SER A 407 -35.04 0.21 -31.21
C SER A 407 -33.52 0.50 -31.24
N LEU A 408 -33.11 1.71 -30.86
CA LEU A 408 -31.71 2.15 -30.80
C LEU A 408 -30.99 1.64 -29.55
N ASP A 409 -31.71 1.37 -28.45
CA ASP A 409 -31.19 0.88 -27.17
C ASP A 409 -30.69 -0.59 -27.21
N SER A 410 -30.76 -1.24 -28.39
CA SER A 410 -30.23 -2.58 -28.63
C SER A 410 -28.71 -2.63 -28.84
N ALA A 411 -28.02 -1.48 -28.84
CA ALA A 411 -26.61 -1.34 -29.25
C ALA A 411 -25.67 -0.78 -28.15
N ALA A 412 -25.64 -1.47 -27.00
CA ALA A 412 -24.75 -1.25 -25.84
C ALA A 412 -25.04 0.00 -24.96
N PRO A 413 -24.93 -0.14 -23.62
CA PRO A 413 -25.36 0.91 -22.70
C PRO A 413 -24.33 2.04 -22.57
N VAL A 414 -24.74 3.27 -22.89
CA VAL A 414 -24.05 4.50 -22.51
C VAL A 414 -24.97 5.29 -21.58
N THR A 415 -24.75 5.19 -20.27
CA THR A 415 -25.49 5.96 -19.26
C THR A 415 -25.04 7.42 -19.27
N LEU A 416 -25.73 8.24 -20.07
CA LEU A 416 -25.79 9.69 -19.83
C LEU A 416 -26.56 9.95 -18.52
N GLY A 417 -26.14 10.97 -17.77
CA GLY A 417 -26.74 11.31 -16.48
C GLY A 417 -28.20 11.76 -16.59
N GLU A 418 -28.98 11.51 -15.55
CA GLU A 418 -30.40 11.89 -15.48
C GLU A 418 -30.56 13.42 -15.58
N VAL A 419 -31.30 13.87 -16.60
CA VAL A 419 -31.78 15.26 -16.71
C VAL A 419 -33.30 15.22 -16.75
N SER A 420 -33.94 15.89 -15.79
CA SER A 420 -35.39 15.93 -15.66
C SER A 420 -36.05 16.75 -16.78
N VAL A 421 -37.15 16.22 -17.33
CA VAL A 421 -37.83 16.71 -18.55
C VAL A 421 -38.36 18.15 -18.45
N GLU A 422 -38.43 18.74 -17.26
CA GLU A 422 -38.98 20.09 -17.04
C GLU A 422 -38.07 21.24 -17.51
N GLU A 423 -36.74 21.07 -17.58
CA GLU A 423 -35.83 22.18 -17.95
C GLU A 423 -35.86 22.55 -19.45
N VAL A 424 -36.24 21.63 -20.33
CA VAL A 424 -36.15 21.80 -21.81
C VAL A 424 -37.19 22.80 -22.34
N ILE A 425 -38.26 23.07 -21.60
CA ILE A 425 -39.40 23.87 -22.07
C ILE A 425 -39.18 25.39 -21.91
N VAL A 426 -38.19 25.82 -21.10
CA VAL A 426 -37.98 27.24 -20.77
C VAL A 426 -37.10 27.98 -21.79
N THR A 427 -36.23 27.28 -22.53
CA THR A 427 -35.15 27.92 -23.31
C THR A 427 -35.58 28.47 -24.69
N THR A 428 -36.77 28.11 -25.18
CA THR A 428 -37.19 28.36 -26.59
C THR A 428 -38.01 29.64 -26.82
N THR A 429 -38.21 30.49 -25.81
CA THR A 429 -39.08 31.69 -25.92
C THR A 429 -38.36 33.05 -25.87
N THR A 430 -37.04 33.10 -25.69
CA THR A 430 -36.30 34.36 -25.45
C THR A 430 -35.27 34.75 -26.52
N THR A 431 -35.08 33.96 -27.59
CA THR A 431 -34.02 34.18 -28.59
C THR A 431 -34.48 34.81 -29.91
N THR A 432 -35.60 35.55 -29.91
CA THR A 432 -36.08 36.33 -31.08
C THR A 432 -36.29 37.81 -30.75
N ALA A 433 -35.33 38.43 -30.06
CA ALA A 433 -35.24 39.87 -29.86
C ALA A 433 -33.77 40.35 -29.80
N ALA A 434 -33.54 41.62 -30.14
CA ALA A 434 -32.27 42.34 -30.01
C ALA A 434 -31.06 41.91 -30.89
N SER A 435 -31.21 41.99 -32.21
CA SER A 435 -30.08 42.29 -33.12
C SER A 435 -30.17 43.75 -33.61
N GLY A 436 -29.40 44.68 -33.03
CA GLY A 436 -29.46 46.08 -33.46
C GLY A 436 -28.48 47.07 -32.80
N ALA A 437 -27.84 47.87 -33.66
CA ALA A 437 -27.04 49.08 -33.38
C ALA A 437 -25.68 48.92 -32.65
N SER A 438 -24.80 49.91 -32.86
CA SER A 438 -23.46 50.02 -32.28
C SER A 438 -23.12 51.49 -32.00
N MET A 439 -22.27 51.78 -31.00
CA MET A 439 -21.11 52.67 -31.15
C MET A 439 -20.31 52.88 -29.84
N ASN A 440 -18.98 52.98 -30.01
CA ASN A 440 -17.97 53.77 -29.26
C ASN A 440 -18.23 54.29 -27.83
N GLY A 441 -17.27 54.03 -26.93
CA GLY A 441 -17.08 54.81 -25.69
C GLY A 441 -15.87 54.36 -24.85
N SER A 442 -14.78 55.14 -24.84
CA SER A 442 -13.61 54.92 -23.96
C SER A 442 -13.73 55.68 -22.64
N ILE A 443 -13.16 55.19 -21.53
CA ILE A 443 -12.50 55.99 -20.46
C ILE A 443 -11.75 55.09 -19.45
N MET A 444 -10.84 55.71 -18.67
CA MET A 444 -9.85 55.09 -17.76
C MET A 444 -10.42 54.49 -16.45
N PRO A 445 -9.71 53.54 -15.80
CA PRO A 445 -10.01 53.09 -14.43
C PRO A 445 -9.41 54.02 -13.35
N ALA A 446 -10.06 54.08 -12.18
CA ALA A 446 -9.60 54.86 -11.01
C ALA A 446 -9.44 53.98 -9.75
N LYS A 447 -8.55 54.39 -8.82
CA LYS A 447 -8.29 53.74 -7.52
C LYS A 447 -9.06 54.43 -6.40
N GLN A 448 -9.54 53.67 -5.40
CA GLN A 448 -9.69 54.00 -3.96
C GLN A 448 -10.66 52.97 -3.31
N SER A 449 -10.70 52.71 -2.00
CA SER A 449 -9.65 52.69 -0.94
C SER A 449 -10.23 51.95 0.29
N ARG A 450 -9.38 51.32 1.13
CA ARG A 450 -9.81 50.74 2.41
C ARG A 450 -9.90 51.82 3.51
N PRO A 451 -10.83 51.71 4.46
CA PRO A 451 -10.73 52.37 5.77
C PRO A 451 -10.00 51.50 6.82
N ARG A 452 -9.41 52.23 7.76
CA ARG A 452 -8.69 51.93 9.02
C ARG A 452 -8.56 53.33 9.69
N ASP A 453 -8.45 53.54 10.99
CA ASP A 453 -8.58 52.75 12.23
C ASP A 453 -9.29 53.70 13.25
N GLU A 454 -9.46 53.31 14.53
CA GLU A 454 -9.60 54.13 15.77
C GLU A 454 -10.10 53.14 16.87
N ASP A 455 -9.35 52.78 17.92
CA ASP A 455 -8.84 53.53 19.09
C ASP A 455 -9.98 54.07 20.00
N GLU A 456 -9.94 54.02 21.35
CA GLU A 456 -8.88 53.78 22.36
C GLU A 456 -9.32 52.70 23.43
N THR A 457 -8.83 52.52 24.69
CA THR A 457 -7.75 53.09 25.55
C THR A 457 -7.21 52.05 26.60
N GLU A 458 -6.19 52.48 27.34
CA GLU A 458 -5.51 52.05 28.61
C GLU A 458 -6.37 51.65 29.86
N ALA A 459 -5.84 51.08 30.98
CA ALA A 459 -4.55 50.47 31.39
C ALA A 459 -4.61 49.80 32.82
N ASP A 460 -3.44 49.38 33.36
CA ASP A 460 -3.06 49.19 34.79
C ASP A 460 -3.57 47.95 35.61
N VAL A 461 -2.83 47.35 36.58
CA VAL A 461 -1.36 47.27 36.85
C VAL A 461 -0.96 46.19 37.91
N LEU A 462 0.33 45.77 37.91
CA LEU A 462 1.14 45.10 38.99
C LEU A 462 0.56 43.97 39.90
N ARG A 463 1.21 42.77 39.90
CA ARG A 463 2.27 42.37 40.88
C ARG A 463 2.77 40.90 40.79
N ARG A 464 4.05 40.73 41.15
CA ARG A 464 4.74 39.52 41.69
C ARG A 464 5.21 39.89 43.15
N PRO A 465 5.86 39.06 44.02
CA PRO A 465 6.65 37.85 43.72
C PRO A 465 6.71 36.70 44.78
N ALA A 466 7.58 35.71 44.47
CA ALA A 466 8.54 35.01 45.37
C ALA A 466 8.16 33.86 46.36
N GLU A 467 8.93 32.77 46.18
CA GLU A 467 9.78 32.06 47.19
C GLU A 467 9.36 30.81 48.00
N SER A 468 10.23 29.79 47.83
CA SER A 468 10.74 28.82 48.84
C SER A 468 9.85 27.63 49.28
N GLY A 469 10.50 26.56 49.75
CA GLY A 469 9.83 25.39 50.35
C GLY A 469 10.50 24.03 50.11
N THR A 470 11.66 23.76 50.74
CA THR A 470 12.25 22.41 50.75
C THR A 470 11.67 21.55 51.88
N ALA A 471 11.29 20.29 51.58
CA ALA A 471 10.85 19.33 52.60
C ALA A 471 11.27 17.89 52.23
N THR A 472 12.20 17.32 53.00
CA THR A 472 12.58 15.90 52.90
C THR A 472 11.80 15.08 53.93
N LEU A 473 11.06 14.04 53.51
CA LEU A 473 10.53 13.04 54.44
C LEU A 473 10.98 11.62 54.11
N LYS A 474 11.84 11.09 54.98
CA LYS A 474 12.09 9.64 55.10
C LYS A 474 10.79 8.98 55.59
N ARG A 475 10.37 7.87 54.99
CA ARG A 475 9.40 6.95 55.61
C ARG A 475 10.04 5.58 55.83
N THR A 476 9.83 5.01 57.01
CA THR A 476 10.63 3.92 57.56
C THR A 476 10.10 2.54 57.18
N LYS A 477 11.01 1.57 57.06
CA LYS A 477 10.68 0.14 56.99
C LYS A 477 9.83 -0.26 58.21
N LYS A 478 8.80 -1.08 58.00
CA LYS A 478 8.12 -1.79 59.08
C LYS A 478 7.91 -3.25 58.68
N HIS A 479 8.77 -4.13 59.19
CA HIS A 479 8.62 -5.57 59.02
C HIS A 479 7.33 -6.05 59.70
N LYS A 480 6.66 -7.04 59.10
CA LYS A 480 5.77 -7.97 59.79
C LYS A 480 6.13 -9.39 59.38
N ASN A 481 6.62 -10.19 60.32
CA ASN A 481 6.89 -11.61 60.12
C ASN A 481 5.65 -12.44 60.45
N HIS A 482 5.04 -13.06 59.45
CA HIS A 482 4.15 -14.22 59.54
C HIS A 482 4.35 -15.06 58.28
N SER A 483 4.28 -16.38 58.28
CA SER A 483 4.53 -17.39 59.32
C SER A 483 4.63 -18.72 58.56
N ALA A 484 5.54 -19.63 58.91
CA ALA A 484 5.78 -20.82 58.10
C ALA A 484 4.62 -21.84 58.18
N LYS A 485 4.21 -22.39 57.03
CA LYS A 485 3.61 -23.73 56.94
C LYS A 485 4.22 -24.48 55.77
N GLN A 486 4.75 -25.66 56.06
CA GLN A 486 5.24 -26.62 55.07
C GLN A 486 4.07 -27.49 54.59
N LEU A 487 4.10 -27.86 53.29
CA LEU A 487 3.98 -29.22 52.70
C LEU A 487 2.89 -30.21 53.23
N PRO A 488 2.32 -31.09 52.36
CA PRO A 488 3.11 -31.99 51.52
C PRO A 488 2.72 -32.13 50.03
N LYS A 489 3.62 -32.80 49.30
CA LYS A 489 3.42 -33.34 47.95
C LYS A 489 2.61 -34.63 48.03
N HIS A 490 1.76 -34.90 47.04
CA HIS A 490 1.38 -36.20 46.45
C HIS A 490 0.35 -35.91 45.34
N ALA A 491 0.29 -36.64 44.22
CA ALA A 491 1.21 -37.62 43.67
C ALA A 491 1.15 -37.53 42.13
#